data_AF-A3DGL7-F1
#
_entry.id   AF-A3DGL7-F1
#
_cell.length_a   1.000
_cell.length_b   1.000
_cell.length_c   1.000
_cell.angle_alpha   90.00
_cell.angle_beta   90.00
_cell.angle_gamma   90.00
#
_symmetry.space_group_name_H-M   'P 1'
#
loop_
_entity.id
_entity.type
_entity.pdbx_description
1 polymer ?
#
loop_
_entity_poly.entity_id
_entity_poly.type
_entity_poly.pdbx_seq_one_letter_code
_entity_poly.pdbx_strand_id
1 'polypeptide(L)'
;MLAVNVLIEWIGTKEQGVSVIERILWLDEISDLTYVIDVNANKLPYARTISEYKVALDTEEAIMLDKDPFSRVVDEVLLSEKAKAIRDRAWEAISSIVILEPEIYYPRERAKHVKTVAQKYGLSEKVIYKYLKRYWIRGKIVNALLPDYDRCGGRGKERNTKGVKLGRPRKHANIIGAGISVDEEIKRIFRIAINRFYYSSAKHSLTMTYELMLKEYFNDGHRTVDGKKIPILKPSSEVPTFGQFRYFFGDCKIFYVN
;
A
#
# COMPACT_ATOMS: atom_id res chain seq x y z
N MET A 1 18.31 -9.64 -29.19
CA MET A 1 18.73 -8.28 -29.62
C MET A 1 18.52 -7.34 -28.45
N LEU A 2 19.54 -6.56 -28.06
CA LEU A 2 19.40 -5.54 -27.02
C LEU A 2 18.55 -4.39 -27.53
N ALA A 3 17.62 -3.90 -26.71
CA ALA A 3 16.74 -2.79 -27.08
C ALA A 3 16.38 -1.98 -25.83
N VAL A 4 15.90 -0.76 -26.03
CA VAL A 4 15.36 0.08 -24.95
C VAL A 4 14.17 -0.62 -24.28
N ASN A 5 14.06 -0.46 -22.97
CA ASN A 5 13.11 -1.08 -22.05
C ASN A 5 13.25 -2.58 -21.81
N VAL A 6 14.20 -3.26 -22.46
CA VAL A 6 14.56 -4.65 -22.14
C VAL A 6 15.07 -4.75 -20.71
N LEU A 7 14.70 -5.84 -20.04
CA LEU A 7 15.19 -6.21 -18.71
C LEU A 7 16.20 -7.34 -18.81
N ILE A 8 17.30 -7.18 -18.09
CA ILE A 8 18.40 -8.14 -18.02
C ILE A 8 18.64 -8.50 -16.56
N GLU A 9 18.56 -9.79 -16.26
CA GLU A 9 18.86 -10.34 -14.94
C GLU A 9 20.28 -10.93 -14.93
N TRP A 10 21.10 -10.50 -13.98
CA TRP A 10 22.45 -11.03 -13.78
C TRP A 10 22.41 -12.27 -12.89
N ILE A 11 22.94 -13.41 -13.39
CA ILE A 11 22.83 -14.71 -12.72
C ILE A 11 23.90 -14.87 -11.63
N GLY A 12 25.10 -14.32 -11.84
CA GLY A 12 26.28 -14.51 -10.98
C GLY A 12 26.22 -13.84 -9.59
N THR A 13 25.28 -12.94 -9.33
CA THR A 13 25.19 -12.21 -8.04
C THR A 13 24.34 -12.92 -6.96
N LYS A 14 23.90 -14.16 -7.21
CA LYS A 14 23.00 -14.91 -6.31
C LYS A 14 23.60 -15.26 -4.94
N GLU A 15 24.92 -15.16 -4.75
CA GLU A 15 25.57 -15.44 -3.45
C GLU A 15 25.16 -14.48 -2.31
N GLN A 16 24.46 -13.37 -2.62
CA GLN A 16 23.98 -12.40 -1.63
C GLN A 16 22.44 -12.31 -1.52
N GLY A 17 21.70 -13.21 -2.20
CA GLY A 17 20.24 -13.30 -2.09
C GLY A 17 19.44 -12.15 -2.73
N VAL A 18 20.09 -11.24 -3.48
CA VAL A 18 19.41 -10.18 -4.24
C VAL A 18 19.77 -10.30 -5.71
N SER A 19 18.79 -10.64 -6.55
CA SER A 19 18.94 -10.61 -8.00
C SER A 19 19.02 -9.16 -8.49
N VAL A 20 20.05 -8.85 -9.27
CA VAL A 20 20.22 -7.55 -9.94
C VAL A 20 19.52 -7.65 -11.29
N ILE A 21 18.43 -6.89 -11.44
CA ILE A 21 17.68 -6.79 -12.68
C ILE A 21 17.82 -5.36 -13.18
N GLU A 22 18.37 -5.20 -14.37
CA GLU A 22 18.62 -3.90 -14.97
C GLU A 22 17.72 -3.68 -16.18
N ARG A 23 17.12 -2.51 -16.26
CA ARG A 23 16.42 -2.07 -17.47
C ARG A 23 17.31 -1.18 -18.31
N ILE A 24 17.39 -1.48 -19.61
CA ILE A 24 18.00 -0.60 -20.60
C ILE A 24 17.11 0.62 -20.84
N LEU A 25 17.63 1.81 -20.61
CA LEU A 25 16.90 3.06 -20.81
C LEU A 25 17.26 3.76 -22.11
N TRP A 26 18.50 3.61 -22.57
CA TRP A 26 19.03 4.25 -23.76
C TRP A 26 20.27 3.51 -24.24
N LEU A 27 20.49 3.46 -25.55
CA LEU A 27 21.58 2.76 -26.23
C LEU A 27 22.22 3.69 -27.26
N ASP A 28 23.54 3.63 -27.38
CA ASP A 28 24.31 4.18 -28.49
C ASP A 28 25.36 3.18 -28.93
N GLU A 29 25.09 2.52 -30.06
CA GLU A 29 25.95 1.48 -30.62
C GLU A 29 27.28 2.03 -31.14
N ILE A 30 27.34 3.31 -31.52
CA ILE A 30 28.55 3.92 -32.07
C ILE A 30 29.59 4.12 -30.96
N SER A 31 29.15 4.56 -29.79
CA SER A 31 30.04 4.79 -28.63
C SER A 31 30.14 3.60 -27.67
N ASP A 32 29.51 2.47 -28.00
CA ASP A 32 29.38 1.29 -27.12
C ASP A 32 28.89 1.65 -25.71
N LEU A 33 27.87 2.52 -25.64
CA LEU A 33 27.38 3.09 -24.39
C LEU A 33 25.89 2.77 -24.19
N THR A 34 25.53 2.44 -22.95
CA THR A 34 24.14 2.29 -22.54
C THR A 34 23.91 2.88 -21.16
N TYR A 35 22.71 3.40 -20.94
CA TYR A 35 22.24 3.80 -19.61
C TYR A 35 21.19 2.83 -19.11
N VAL A 36 21.37 2.39 -17.88
CA VAL A 36 20.55 1.33 -17.27
C VAL A 36 20.13 1.73 -15.87
N ILE A 37 19.07 1.09 -15.38
CA ILE A 37 18.62 1.25 -13.99
C ILE A 37 18.31 -0.10 -13.38
N ASP A 38 18.88 -0.35 -12.20
CA ASP A 38 18.49 -1.48 -11.35
C ASP A 38 17.04 -1.27 -10.87
N VAL A 39 16.14 -2.16 -11.28
CA VAL A 39 14.71 -2.06 -10.96
C VAL A 39 14.36 -2.49 -9.53
N ASN A 40 15.29 -3.20 -8.87
CA ASN A 40 15.15 -3.67 -7.49
C ASN A 40 15.82 -2.71 -6.50
N ALA A 41 16.79 -1.90 -6.94
CA ALA A 41 17.45 -0.93 -6.08
C ALA A 41 16.86 0.48 -6.16
N ASN A 42 16.92 1.21 -5.04
CA ASN A 42 16.56 2.63 -4.98
C ASN A 42 17.70 3.53 -5.49
N LYS A 43 18.17 3.27 -6.72
CA LYS A 43 19.30 3.98 -7.35
C LYS A 43 18.83 4.83 -8.54
N LEU A 44 19.71 5.72 -9.02
CA LEU A 44 19.53 6.46 -10.26
C LEU A 44 20.19 5.69 -11.42
N PRO A 45 19.89 6.03 -12.68
CA PRO A 45 20.53 5.40 -13.82
C PRO A 45 22.05 5.58 -13.82
N TYR A 46 22.76 4.58 -14.34
CA TYR A 46 24.21 4.55 -14.49
C TYR A 46 24.59 3.99 -15.86
N ALA A 47 25.82 4.29 -16.27
CA ALA A 47 26.35 3.86 -17.56
C ALA A 47 26.89 2.42 -17.46
N ARG A 48 26.75 1.67 -18.55
CA ARG A 48 27.45 0.42 -18.86
C ARG A 48 27.83 0.41 -20.33
N THR A 49 28.55 -0.60 -20.80
CA THR A 49 28.79 -0.79 -22.24
C THR A 49 27.80 -1.78 -22.84
N ILE A 50 27.52 -1.65 -24.13
CA ILE A 50 26.64 -2.58 -24.83
C ILE A 50 27.36 -3.93 -25.00
N SER A 51 28.67 -3.90 -25.25
CA SER A 51 29.53 -5.08 -25.35
C SER A 51 29.49 -5.93 -24.08
N GLU A 52 29.48 -5.32 -22.88
CA GLU A 52 29.37 -6.05 -21.62
C GLU A 52 28.10 -6.91 -21.56
N TYR A 53 26.96 -6.36 -22.00
CA TYR A 53 25.72 -7.12 -22.07
C TYR A 53 25.72 -8.19 -23.15
N LYS A 54 26.31 -7.92 -24.32
CA LYS A 54 26.41 -8.92 -25.39
C LYS A 54 27.21 -10.13 -24.91
N VAL A 55 28.40 -9.88 -24.33
CA VAL A 55 29.24 -10.95 -23.76
C VAL A 55 28.50 -11.70 -22.67
N ALA A 56 27.89 -11.01 -21.70
CA ALA A 56 27.19 -11.67 -20.59
C ALA A 56 25.98 -12.49 -21.04
N LEU A 57 25.28 -12.08 -22.09
CA LEU A 57 24.19 -12.87 -22.69
C LEU A 57 24.72 -14.08 -23.46
N ASP A 58 25.82 -13.93 -24.19
CA ASP A 58 26.45 -15.02 -24.95
C ASP A 58 27.10 -16.07 -24.04
N THR A 59 27.61 -15.68 -22.87
CA THR A 59 28.21 -16.57 -21.86
C THR A 59 27.21 -17.08 -20.81
N GLU A 60 25.92 -16.75 -20.95
CA GLU A 60 24.85 -17.11 -19.99
C GLU A 60 25.10 -16.58 -18.55
N GLU A 61 25.92 -15.55 -18.39
CA GLU A 61 26.11 -14.83 -17.11
C GLU A 61 24.94 -13.87 -16.81
N ALA A 62 24.19 -13.51 -17.84
CA ALA A 62 22.96 -12.74 -17.76
C ALA A 62 21.89 -13.35 -18.67
N ILE A 63 20.62 -13.11 -18.32
CA ILE A 63 19.48 -13.51 -19.15
C ILE A 63 18.57 -12.32 -19.42
N MET A 64 17.96 -12.33 -20.60
CA MET A 64 16.90 -11.40 -20.94
C MET A 64 15.58 -11.90 -20.35
N LEU A 65 14.85 -11.02 -19.65
CA LEU A 65 13.55 -11.39 -19.08
C LEU A 65 12.44 -11.19 -20.11
N ASP A 66 11.66 -12.25 -20.35
CA ASP A 66 10.51 -12.22 -21.27
C ASP A 66 9.34 -11.39 -20.72
N LYS A 67 9.25 -11.27 -19.40
CA LYS A 67 8.15 -10.60 -18.71
C LYS A 67 8.66 -9.47 -17.85
N ASP A 68 8.10 -8.29 -18.09
CA ASP A 68 8.35 -7.12 -17.25
C ASP A 68 7.47 -7.16 -15.99
N PRO A 69 8.04 -7.30 -14.78
CA PRO A 69 7.28 -7.38 -13.52
C PRO A 69 6.57 -6.07 -13.17
N PHE A 70 6.91 -4.97 -13.86
CA PHE A 70 6.27 -3.68 -13.72
C PHE A 70 5.28 -3.36 -14.84
N SER A 71 5.21 -4.19 -15.88
CA SER A 71 4.20 -4.03 -16.93
C SER A 71 2.82 -4.22 -16.32
N ARG A 72 1.95 -3.23 -16.54
CA ARG A 72 0.56 -3.25 -16.12
C ARG A 72 -0.29 -3.00 -17.34
N VAL A 73 -1.21 -3.93 -17.63
CA VAL A 73 -2.31 -3.67 -18.55
C VAL A 73 -3.23 -2.69 -17.83
N VAL A 74 -3.32 -1.48 -18.35
CA VAL A 74 -4.12 -0.41 -17.78
C VAL A 74 -5.30 -0.17 -18.71
N ASP A 75 -6.50 -0.45 -18.21
CA ASP A 75 -7.73 0.00 -18.84
C ASP A 75 -8.06 1.42 -18.31
N GLU A 76 -7.97 2.39 -19.21
CA GLU A 76 -8.19 3.81 -18.89
C GLU A 76 -9.61 4.07 -18.32
N VAL A 77 -10.60 3.27 -18.72
CA VAL A 77 -11.99 3.41 -18.26
C VAL A 77 -12.14 2.95 -16.81
N LEU A 78 -11.34 1.95 -16.39
CA LEU A 78 -11.37 1.41 -15.03
C LEU A 78 -10.56 2.24 -14.03
N LEU A 79 -9.74 3.19 -14.50
CA LEU A 79 -8.96 4.06 -13.62
C LEU A 79 -9.85 5.10 -12.94
N SER A 80 -9.73 5.21 -11.61
CA SER A 80 -10.34 6.32 -10.87
C SER A 80 -9.77 7.66 -11.33
N GLU A 81 -10.61 8.70 -11.39
CA GLU A 81 -10.21 10.06 -11.76
C GLU A 81 -9.06 10.60 -10.88
N LYS A 82 -9.06 10.24 -9.60
CA LYS A 82 -7.95 10.59 -8.69
C LYS A 82 -6.62 9.98 -9.14
N ALA A 83 -6.61 8.74 -9.62
CA ALA A 83 -5.40 8.08 -10.09
C ALA A 83 -4.88 8.71 -11.39
N LYS A 84 -5.79 9.04 -12.32
CA LYS A 84 -5.47 9.77 -13.55
C LYS A 84 -4.86 11.13 -13.25
N ALA A 85 -5.50 11.94 -12.41
CA ALA A 85 -5.00 13.25 -12.01
C ALA A 85 -3.59 13.20 -11.37
N ILE A 86 -3.30 12.15 -10.59
CA ILE A 86 -1.95 11.95 -10.02
C ILE A 86 -0.93 11.62 -11.11
N ARG A 87 -1.28 10.72 -12.05
CA ARG A 87 -0.42 10.37 -13.20
C ARG A 87 -0.13 11.60 -14.04
N ASP A 88 -1.18 12.34 -14.41
CA ASP A 88 -1.09 13.45 -15.35
C ASP A 88 -0.28 14.60 -14.76
N ARG A 89 -0.48 14.93 -13.47
CA ARG A 89 0.36 15.92 -12.77
C ARG A 89 1.84 15.48 -12.71
N ALA A 90 2.09 14.19 -12.46
CA ALA A 90 3.46 13.68 -12.45
C ALA A 90 4.09 13.76 -13.84
N TRP A 91 3.33 13.43 -14.89
CA TRP A 91 3.78 13.49 -16.28
C TRP A 91 4.06 14.91 -16.72
N GLU A 92 3.16 15.84 -16.43
CA GLU A 92 3.32 17.27 -16.71
C GLU A 92 4.65 17.79 -16.14
N ALA A 93 4.97 17.41 -14.90
CA ALA A 93 6.21 17.81 -14.26
C ALA A 93 7.47 17.29 -14.99
N ILE A 94 7.51 16.02 -15.41
CA ILE A 94 8.77 15.41 -15.92
C ILE A 94 8.88 15.33 -17.44
N SER A 95 7.78 15.51 -18.18
CA SER A 95 7.70 15.29 -19.63
C SER A 95 8.76 16.07 -20.42
N SER A 96 9.06 17.31 -20.01
CA SER A 96 10.03 18.16 -20.71
C SER A 96 11.50 17.75 -20.49
N ILE A 97 11.79 16.95 -19.46
CA ILE A 97 13.18 16.58 -19.11
C ILE A 97 13.50 15.12 -19.41
N VAL A 98 12.50 14.23 -19.49
CA VAL A 98 12.71 12.81 -19.81
C VAL A 98 13.09 12.58 -21.29
N ILE A 99 12.81 13.54 -22.16
CA ILE A 99 13.16 13.49 -23.59
C ILE A 99 14.60 13.92 -23.88
N LEU A 100 15.29 14.50 -22.89
CA LEU A 100 16.65 15.03 -23.04
C LEU A 100 17.68 13.90 -22.92
N GLU A 101 17.57 12.88 -23.78
CA GLU A 101 18.47 11.73 -23.77
C GLU A 101 19.68 11.99 -24.70
N PRO A 102 20.91 11.65 -24.28
CA PRO A 102 21.30 11.00 -23.02
C PRO A 102 21.53 11.97 -21.84
N GLU A 103 21.40 13.28 -22.05
CA GLU A 103 21.76 14.32 -21.08
C GLU A 103 21.12 14.14 -19.69
N ILE A 104 19.86 13.71 -19.61
CA ILE A 104 19.12 13.43 -18.38
C ILE A 104 19.77 12.31 -17.54
N TYR A 105 20.63 11.50 -18.14
CA TYR A 105 21.38 10.47 -17.44
C TYR A 105 22.69 10.97 -16.81
N TYR A 106 23.18 12.15 -17.20
CA TYR A 106 24.34 12.77 -16.59
C TYR A 106 23.97 13.39 -15.22
N PRO A 107 24.64 13.01 -14.11
CA PRO A 107 24.24 13.48 -12.78
C PRO A 107 24.17 15.00 -12.61
N ARG A 108 25.09 15.74 -13.23
CA ARG A 108 25.15 17.22 -13.15
C ARG A 108 24.01 17.87 -13.93
N GLU A 109 23.84 17.51 -15.20
CA GLU A 109 22.77 18.06 -16.03
C GLU A 109 21.39 17.66 -15.51
N ARG A 110 21.22 16.39 -15.10
CA ARG A 110 20.00 15.94 -14.43
C ARG A 110 19.65 16.79 -13.21
N ALA A 111 20.61 17.08 -12.34
CA ALA A 111 20.35 17.90 -11.15
C ALA A 111 19.88 19.32 -11.52
N LYS A 112 20.48 19.91 -12.56
CA LYS A 112 20.07 21.22 -13.09
C LYS A 112 18.64 21.20 -13.65
N HIS A 113 18.30 20.20 -14.46
CA HIS A 113 16.96 20.01 -15.01
C HIS A 113 15.92 19.77 -13.92
N VAL A 114 16.24 18.90 -12.96
CA VAL A 114 15.37 18.60 -11.81
C VAL A 114 15.10 19.85 -10.99
N LYS A 115 16.13 20.65 -10.67
CA LYS A 115 15.97 21.90 -9.92
C LYS A 115 15.07 22.89 -10.66
N THR A 116 15.27 23.06 -11.96
CA THR A 116 14.49 23.97 -12.80
C THR A 116 13.01 23.58 -12.82
N VAL A 117 12.72 22.30 -13.05
CA VAL A 117 11.36 21.76 -13.05
C VAL A 117 10.72 21.82 -11.66
N ALA A 118 11.46 21.47 -10.61
CA ALA A 118 10.99 21.54 -9.24
C ALA A 118 10.49 22.95 -8.89
N GLN A 119 11.25 23.98 -9.27
CA GLN A 119 10.87 25.38 -9.10
C GLN A 119 9.64 25.74 -9.94
N LYS A 120 9.62 25.38 -11.23
CA LYS A 120 8.51 25.68 -12.15
C LYS A 120 7.16 25.14 -11.65
N TYR A 121 7.15 23.92 -11.12
CA TYR A 121 5.92 23.25 -10.69
C TYR A 121 5.66 23.34 -9.18
N GLY A 122 6.49 24.07 -8.41
CA GLY A 122 6.35 24.20 -6.96
C GLY A 122 6.49 22.86 -6.20
N LEU A 123 7.30 21.94 -6.71
CA LEU A 123 7.54 20.62 -6.12
C LEU A 123 8.94 20.56 -5.51
N SER A 124 9.15 19.64 -4.57
CA SER A 124 10.52 19.35 -4.10
C SER A 124 11.28 18.51 -5.13
N GLU A 125 12.59 18.71 -5.23
CA GLU A 125 13.46 17.89 -6.10
C GLU A 125 13.30 16.39 -5.81
N LYS A 126 13.10 16.02 -4.54
CA LYS A 126 12.83 14.64 -4.11
C LYS A 126 11.59 14.03 -4.80
N VAL A 127 10.54 14.83 -5.01
CA VAL A 127 9.33 14.39 -5.71
C VAL A 127 9.61 14.19 -7.21
N ILE A 128 10.37 15.09 -7.83
CA ILE A 128 10.78 14.95 -9.23
C ILE A 128 11.64 13.70 -9.43
N TYR A 129 12.64 13.46 -8.58
CA TYR A 129 13.43 12.22 -8.61
C TYR A 129 12.58 10.96 -8.40
N LYS A 130 11.53 11.03 -7.57
CA LYS A 130 10.59 9.92 -7.40
C LYS A 130 9.84 9.64 -8.70
N TYR A 131 9.37 10.68 -9.41
CA TYR A 131 8.69 10.52 -10.70
C TYR A 131 9.63 9.97 -11.77
N LEU A 132 10.84 10.52 -11.89
CA LEU A 132 11.85 10.03 -12.85
C LEU A 132 12.21 8.56 -12.61
N LYS A 133 12.53 8.17 -11.38
CA LYS A 133 12.82 6.76 -11.06
C LYS A 133 11.65 5.85 -11.37
N ARG A 134 10.42 6.26 -11.02
CA ARG A 134 9.22 5.49 -11.33
C ARG A 134 9.01 5.32 -12.84
N TYR A 135 9.23 6.39 -13.61
CA TYR A 135 9.15 6.37 -15.07
C TYR A 135 10.18 5.40 -15.68
N TRP A 136 11.45 5.50 -15.26
CA TRP A 136 12.51 4.64 -15.78
C TRP A 136 12.37 3.17 -15.37
N ILE A 137 12.13 2.89 -14.09
CA ILE A 137 11.99 1.51 -13.58
C ILE A 137 10.86 0.75 -14.29
N ARG A 138 9.79 1.45 -14.66
CA ARG A 138 8.56 0.84 -15.21
C ARG A 138 8.42 1.06 -16.73
N GLY A 139 9.54 1.20 -17.44
CA GLY A 139 9.55 1.09 -18.89
C GLY A 139 9.26 2.37 -19.67
N LYS A 140 9.52 3.56 -19.10
CA LYS A 140 9.45 4.86 -19.81
C LYS A 140 8.08 5.11 -20.49
N ILE A 141 6.98 4.73 -19.85
CA ILE A 141 5.61 5.02 -20.32
C ILE A 141 4.87 5.94 -19.34
N VAL A 142 3.92 6.73 -19.81
CA VAL A 142 3.15 7.67 -18.96
C VAL A 142 2.44 6.92 -17.82
N ASN A 143 1.88 5.76 -18.11
CA ASN A 143 1.18 4.91 -17.13
C ASN A 143 2.10 4.33 -16.03
N ALA A 144 3.44 4.42 -16.20
CA ALA A 144 4.39 4.12 -15.12
C ALA A 144 4.10 4.96 -13.87
N LEU A 145 3.62 6.19 -14.05
CA LEU A 145 3.45 7.18 -12.99
C LEU A 145 2.21 6.93 -12.12
N LEU A 146 1.35 5.98 -12.50
CA LEU A 146 0.18 5.59 -11.73
C LEU A 146 0.54 5.17 -10.28
N PRO A 147 -0.33 5.46 -9.31
CA PRO A 147 -0.16 5.03 -7.93
C PRO A 147 -0.31 3.51 -7.78
N ASP A 148 0.38 2.93 -6.80
CA ASP A 148 0.32 1.50 -6.48
C ASP A 148 -0.82 1.17 -5.51
N TYR A 149 -2.03 1.65 -5.80
CA TYR A 149 -3.17 1.42 -4.91
C TYR A 149 -3.55 -0.06 -4.80
N ASP A 150 -3.28 -0.84 -5.84
CA ASP A 150 -3.36 -2.31 -5.88
C ASP A 150 -2.50 -2.98 -4.79
N ARG A 151 -1.38 -2.34 -4.42
CA ARG A 151 -0.45 -2.84 -3.39
C ARG A 151 -0.71 -2.26 -2.00
N CYS A 152 -1.74 -1.41 -1.87
CA CYS A 152 -2.03 -0.67 -0.64
C CYS A 152 -3.32 -1.15 0.05
N GLY A 153 -3.46 -0.82 1.34
CA GLY A 153 -4.73 -0.94 2.07
C GLY A 153 -4.99 -2.27 2.76
N GLY A 154 -4.35 -3.37 2.35
CA GLY A 154 -4.56 -4.69 2.97
C GLY A 154 -6.04 -5.10 3.00
N ARG A 155 -6.81 -4.66 2.00
CA ARG A 155 -8.25 -4.92 1.91
C ARG A 155 -8.46 -6.43 1.83
N GLY A 156 -9.13 -7.01 2.81
CA GLY A 156 -9.35 -8.46 2.93
C GLY A 156 -8.22 -9.25 3.59
N LYS A 157 -7.10 -8.63 3.99
CA LYS A 157 -6.05 -9.30 4.78
C LYS A 157 -6.27 -9.04 6.27
N GLU A 158 -6.38 -10.11 7.05
CA GLU A 158 -6.38 -9.98 8.52
C GLU A 158 -5.06 -9.38 9.00
N ARG A 159 -5.16 -8.36 9.85
CA ARG A 159 -3.99 -7.79 10.50
C ARG A 159 -3.70 -8.61 11.74
N ASN A 160 -2.71 -9.49 11.67
CA ASN A 160 -2.28 -10.28 12.81
C ASN A 160 -1.57 -9.37 13.81
N THR A 161 -2.27 -8.99 14.89
CA THR A 161 -1.68 -8.19 15.95
C THR A 161 -1.13 -9.08 17.04
N LYS A 162 0.19 -9.07 17.19
CA LYS A 162 0.95 -9.71 18.28
C LYS A 162 0.64 -9.04 19.63
N GLY A 163 -0.61 -9.09 20.09
CA GLY A 163 -1.07 -8.53 21.37
C GLY A 163 -1.22 -7.01 21.44
N VAL A 164 -0.89 -6.26 20.38
CA VAL A 164 -1.03 -4.79 20.35
C VAL A 164 -2.42 -4.39 19.86
N LYS A 165 -3.12 -3.57 20.64
CA LYS A 165 -4.46 -3.07 20.31
C LYS A 165 -4.49 -2.36 18.96
N LEU A 166 -5.42 -2.78 18.09
CA LEU A 166 -5.69 -2.11 16.81
C LEU A 166 -6.44 -0.79 17.01
N GLY A 167 -6.07 0.21 16.20
CA GLY A 167 -6.76 1.50 16.13
C GLY A 167 -6.14 2.59 17.02
N ARG A 168 -6.78 3.76 17.04
CA ARG A 168 -6.32 4.91 17.82
C ARG A 168 -6.44 4.60 19.32
N PRO A 169 -5.37 4.79 20.13
CA PRO A 169 -5.46 4.68 21.59
C PRO A 169 -6.56 5.58 22.16
N ARG A 170 -7.23 5.13 23.24
CA ARG A 170 -8.26 5.94 23.91
C ARG A 170 -7.62 7.20 24.50
N LYS A 171 -8.33 8.33 24.44
CA LYS A 171 -7.99 9.51 25.25
C LYS A 171 -8.17 9.15 26.73
N HIS A 172 -7.23 9.54 27.60
CA HIS A 172 -7.24 9.24 29.04
C HIS A 172 -7.19 7.74 29.40
N ALA A 173 -6.44 6.94 28.63
CA ALA A 173 -6.24 5.50 28.91
C ALA A 173 -5.72 5.21 30.33
N ASN A 174 -5.00 6.15 30.95
CA ASN A 174 -4.51 6.04 32.34
C ASN A 174 -5.63 6.08 33.39
N ILE A 175 -6.82 6.57 33.04
CA ILE A 175 -7.97 6.73 33.95
C ILE A 175 -9.07 5.72 33.64
N ILE A 176 -9.34 5.47 32.34
CA ILE A 176 -10.47 4.66 31.86
C ILE A 176 -10.01 3.25 31.42
N GLY A 177 -8.70 2.99 31.46
CA GLY A 177 -8.07 1.78 30.96
C GLY A 177 -7.95 1.73 29.43
N ALA A 178 -7.09 0.83 28.95
CA ALA A 178 -6.79 0.70 27.53
C ALA A 178 -8.02 0.26 26.70
N GLY A 179 -8.96 -0.47 27.31
CA GLY A 179 -10.13 -1.07 26.65
C GLY A 179 -9.76 -2.32 25.84
N ILE A 180 -10.73 -3.17 25.54
CA ILE A 180 -10.46 -4.39 24.75
C ILE A 180 -10.32 -4.15 23.24
N SER A 181 -9.58 -5.04 22.58
CA SER A 181 -9.57 -5.18 21.13
C SER A 181 -10.80 -5.97 20.68
N VAL A 182 -11.31 -5.71 19.47
CA VAL A 182 -12.42 -6.49 18.90
C VAL A 182 -11.82 -7.61 18.07
N ASP A 183 -11.47 -8.71 18.74
CA ASP A 183 -11.01 -9.95 18.11
C ASP A 183 -12.20 -10.83 17.65
N GLU A 184 -11.92 -12.03 17.13
CA GLU A 184 -12.98 -12.92 16.65
C GLU A 184 -13.93 -13.41 17.74
N GLU A 185 -13.49 -13.52 18.99
CA GLU A 185 -14.36 -13.88 20.11
C GLU A 185 -15.36 -12.75 20.39
N ILE A 186 -14.87 -11.51 20.47
CA ILE A 186 -15.73 -10.33 20.66
C ILE A 186 -16.67 -10.14 19.46
N LYS A 187 -16.19 -10.34 18.23
CA LYS A 187 -17.05 -10.30 17.04
C LYS A 187 -18.12 -11.39 17.07
N ARG A 188 -17.80 -12.59 17.53
CA ARG A 188 -18.78 -13.67 17.71
C ARG A 188 -19.87 -13.25 18.70
N ILE A 189 -19.49 -12.68 19.84
CA ILE A 189 -20.45 -12.13 20.82
C ILE A 189 -21.33 -11.04 20.18
N PHE A 190 -20.74 -10.14 19.38
CA PHE A 190 -21.50 -9.11 18.68
C PHE A 190 -22.54 -9.70 17.71
N ARG A 191 -22.16 -10.69 16.90
CA ARG A 191 -23.08 -11.39 15.97
C ARG A 191 -24.25 -12.00 16.72
N ILE A 192 -23.98 -12.70 17.83
CA ILE A 192 -25.01 -13.35 18.64
C ILE A 192 -25.97 -12.30 19.21
N ALA A 193 -25.45 -11.23 19.81
CA ALA A 193 -26.28 -10.17 20.39
C ALA A 193 -27.13 -9.43 19.36
N ILE A 194 -26.58 -9.12 18.18
CA ILE A 194 -27.33 -8.48 17.09
C ILE A 194 -28.47 -9.40 16.64
N ASN A 195 -28.18 -10.68 16.36
CA ASN A 195 -29.20 -11.63 15.93
C ASN A 195 -30.29 -11.84 16.98
N ARG A 196 -29.89 -11.95 18.24
CA ARG A 196 -30.82 -12.26 19.33
C ARG A 196 -31.67 -11.08 19.77
N PHE A 197 -31.09 -9.87 19.86
CA PHE A 197 -31.78 -8.73 20.44
C PHE A 197 -32.21 -7.69 19.41
N TYR A 198 -31.37 -7.38 18.42
CA TYR A 198 -31.68 -6.35 17.42
C TYR A 198 -32.68 -6.85 16.38
N TYR A 199 -32.48 -8.06 15.84
CA TYR A 199 -33.40 -8.70 14.90
C TYR A 199 -34.57 -9.46 15.56
N SER A 200 -34.74 -9.30 16.88
CA SER A 200 -35.89 -9.86 17.59
C SER A 200 -37.20 -9.19 17.17
N SER A 201 -38.32 -9.86 17.40
CA SER A 201 -39.67 -9.29 17.20
C SER A 201 -39.92 -8.01 18.01
N ALA A 202 -39.19 -7.82 19.11
CA ALA A 202 -39.24 -6.63 19.96
C ALA A 202 -38.52 -5.40 19.35
N LYS A 203 -37.78 -5.58 18.24
CA LYS A 203 -37.10 -4.51 17.46
C LYS A 203 -36.34 -3.50 18.33
N HIS A 204 -35.49 -4.00 19.23
CA HIS A 204 -34.70 -3.14 20.11
C HIS A 204 -33.81 -2.17 19.32
N SER A 205 -33.60 -0.97 19.87
CA SER A 205 -32.63 -0.02 19.33
C SER A 205 -31.20 -0.59 19.46
N LEU A 206 -30.28 -0.14 18.61
CA LEU A 206 -28.89 -0.61 18.65
C LEU A 206 -28.22 -0.33 20.01
N THR A 207 -28.59 0.78 20.66
CA THR A 207 -28.16 1.12 22.03
C THR A 207 -28.68 0.09 23.04
N MET A 208 -29.97 -0.25 22.97
CA MET A 208 -30.56 -1.26 23.86
C MET A 208 -29.96 -2.65 23.63
N THR A 209 -29.72 -3.04 22.37
CA THR A 209 -29.00 -4.27 22.01
C THR A 209 -27.60 -4.32 22.63
N TYR A 210 -26.87 -3.20 22.60
CA TYR A 210 -25.56 -3.09 23.23
C TYR A 210 -25.63 -3.26 24.75
N GLU A 211 -26.58 -2.62 25.42
CA GLU A 211 -26.75 -2.75 26.87
C GLU A 211 -27.14 -4.18 27.28
N LEU A 212 -28.01 -4.85 26.53
CA LEU A 212 -28.38 -6.24 26.77
C LEU A 212 -27.19 -7.18 26.56
N MET A 213 -26.38 -6.93 25.52
CA MET A 213 -25.14 -7.67 25.27
C MET A 213 -24.15 -7.54 26.41
N LEU A 214 -23.95 -6.33 26.96
CA LEU A 214 -23.08 -6.14 28.12
C LEU A 214 -23.60 -6.91 29.35
N LYS A 215 -24.91 -6.86 29.61
CA LYS A 215 -25.52 -7.57 30.75
C LYS A 215 -25.34 -9.08 30.64
N GLU A 216 -25.42 -9.64 29.43
CA GLU A 216 -25.34 -11.09 29.23
C GLU A 216 -23.90 -11.60 29.17
N TYR A 217 -23.03 -10.93 28.42
CA TYR A 217 -21.68 -11.45 28.09
C TYR A 217 -20.54 -10.76 28.82
N PHE A 218 -20.80 -9.61 29.46
CA PHE A 218 -19.79 -8.79 30.14
C PHE A 218 -20.21 -8.41 31.57
N ASN A 219 -20.79 -9.37 32.30
CA ASN A 219 -21.06 -9.22 33.74
C ASN A 219 -19.97 -9.89 34.60
N ASP A 220 -19.88 -9.41 35.84
CA ASP A 220 -19.02 -9.90 36.92
C ASP A 220 -19.90 -10.23 38.15
N GLY A 221 -20.89 -11.10 37.92
CA GLY A 221 -21.83 -11.56 38.94
C GLY A 221 -23.09 -10.70 39.07
N HIS A 222 -23.82 -10.90 40.18
CA HIS A 222 -25.13 -10.28 40.44
C HIS A 222 -25.21 -9.73 41.85
N ARG A 223 -25.83 -8.55 42.01
CA ARG A 223 -26.25 -8.01 43.30
C ARG A 223 -27.76 -8.15 43.48
N THR A 224 -28.20 -8.43 44.69
CA THR A 224 -29.62 -8.45 45.04
C THR A 224 -30.02 -7.09 45.61
N VAL A 225 -30.94 -6.40 44.95
CA VAL A 225 -31.56 -5.17 45.44
C VAL A 225 -33.07 -5.37 45.34
N ASP A 226 -33.79 -5.20 46.45
CA ASP A 226 -35.24 -5.38 46.55
C ASP A 226 -35.75 -6.72 45.98
N GLY A 227 -35.05 -7.81 46.29
CA GLY A 227 -35.39 -9.17 45.84
C GLY A 227 -35.11 -9.46 44.36
N LYS A 228 -34.58 -8.49 43.60
CA LYS A 228 -34.25 -8.66 42.18
C LYS A 228 -32.73 -8.81 41.99
N LYS A 229 -32.32 -9.80 41.19
CA LYS A 229 -30.92 -10.00 40.78
C LYS A 229 -30.57 -9.02 39.67
N ILE A 230 -29.62 -8.11 39.92
CA ILE A 230 -29.12 -7.12 38.98
C ILE A 230 -27.68 -7.49 38.60
N PRO A 231 -27.34 -7.65 37.30
CA PRO A 231 -25.98 -7.97 36.88
C PRO A 231 -25.03 -6.79 37.17
N ILE A 232 -23.85 -7.11 37.70
CA ILE A 232 -22.75 -6.15 37.88
C ILE A 232 -21.95 -6.18 36.58
N LEU A 233 -21.77 -5.04 35.92
CA LEU A 233 -21.00 -4.98 34.67
C LEU A 233 -19.51 -4.95 34.95
N LYS A 234 -18.73 -5.58 34.07
CA LYS A 234 -17.26 -5.48 34.06
C LYS A 234 -16.82 -4.01 33.89
N PRO A 235 -15.62 -3.65 34.39
CA PRO A 235 -15.10 -2.30 34.26
C PRO A 235 -14.92 -1.89 32.79
N SER A 236 -14.96 -0.58 32.53
CA SER A 236 -14.88 -0.03 31.15
C SER A 236 -13.61 -0.39 30.36
N SER A 237 -12.58 -0.87 31.05
CA SER A 237 -11.33 -1.41 30.51
C SER A 237 -11.49 -2.79 29.86
N GLU A 238 -12.50 -3.56 30.29
CA GLU A 238 -12.71 -4.96 29.91
C GLU A 238 -13.94 -5.17 29.01
N VAL A 239 -14.64 -4.08 28.70
CA VAL A 239 -15.84 -4.13 27.85
C VAL A 239 -15.61 -3.41 26.52
N PRO A 240 -16.19 -3.92 25.43
CA PRO A 240 -16.16 -3.24 24.14
C PRO A 240 -16.98 -1.96 24.23
N THR A 241 -16.54 -0.90 23.55
CA THR A 241 -17.29 0.35 23.48
C THR A 241 -18.51 0.23 22.58
N PHE A 242 -19.53 1.05 22.84
CA PHE A 242 -20.65 1.19 21.91
C PHE A 242 -20.21 1.59 20.49
N GLY A 243 -19.15 2.41 20.37
CA GLY A 243 -18.58 2.78 19.07
C GLY A 243 -18.05 1.58 18.29
N GLN A 244 -17.34 0.67 18.96
CA GLN A 244 -16.84 -0.58 18.38
C GLN A 244 -18.00 -1.50 17.94
N PHE A 245 -19.03 -1.62 18.78
CA PHE A 245 -20.22 -2.40 18.46
C PHE A 245 -21.00 -1.83 17.27
N ARG A 246 -21.20 -0.51 17.24
CA ARG A 246 -21.88 0.21 16.15
C ARG A 246 -21.10 0.12 14.84
N TYR A 247 -19.78 0.23 14.89
CA TYR A 247 -18.92 0.06 13.72
C TYR A 247 -19.07 -1.35 13.14
N PHE A 248 -19.00 -2.38 13.99
CA PHE A 248 -19.21 -3.77 13.59
C PHE A 248 -20.60 -4.00 12.97
N PHE A 249 -21.66 -3.43 13.56
CA PHE A 249 -23.02 -3.53 13.01
C PHE A 249 -23.13 -2.89 11.61
N GLY A 250 -22.49 -1.74 11.40
CA GLY A 250 -22.41 -1.07 10.10
C GLY A 250 -21.75 -1.94 9.03
N ASP A 251 -20.60 -2.54 9.36
CA ASP A 251 -19.89 -3.46 8.46
C ASP A 251 -20.73 -4.72 8.17
N CYS A 252 -21.44 -5.27 9.15
CA CYS A 252 -22.30 -6.46 8.99
C CYS A 252 -23.50 -6.20 8.06
N LYS A 253 -24.07 -5.00 8.06
CA LYS A 253 -25.21 -4.63 7.19
C LYS A 253 -24.85 -4.68 5.71
N ILE A 254 -23.59 -4.44 5.35
CA ILE A 254 -23.12 -4.45 3.95
C ILE A 254 -23.15 -5.88 3.37
N PHE A 255 -23.12 -6.92 4.20
CA PHE A 255 -23.13 -8.32 3.76
C PHE A 255 -24.52 -8.96 3.65
N TYR A 256 -25.57 -8.34 4.19
CA TYR A 256 -26.96 -8.85 4.18
C TYR A 256 -27.92 -8.00 3.34
N VAL A 257 -27.38 -7.02 2.59
CA VAL A 257 -28.12 -6.31 1.52
C VAL A 257 -27.45 -6.65 0.18
N ASN A 258 -27.58 -7.91 -0.20
CA ASN A 258 -27.54 -8.42 -1.58
C ASN A 258 -28.53 -9.58 -1.62
#